data_AF-A0A1W9J2N9-F1
#
_entry.id   AF-A0A1W9J2N9-F1
#
_cell.length_a   1.000
_cell.length_b   1.000
_cell.length_c   1.000
_cell.angle_alpha   90.00
_cell.angle_beta   90.00
_cell.angle_gamma   90.00
#
_symmetry.space_group_name_H-M   'P 1'
#
loop_
_entity.id
_entity.type
_entity.pdbx_description
1 polymer ?
#
loop_
_entity_poly.entity_id
_entity_poly.type
_entity_poly.pdbx_seq_one_letter_code
_entity_poly.pdbx_strand_id
1 'polypeptide(L)'
;MLKITTQTDAGTTALKLDGKLTNPWAEELDRYWRDVPGSHRKRMLVDLTGVTFIGSEGKAILARMWRQGARFHAAGCLNISVLEEITGVDREESRSRKAGE
;
A
#
# COMPACT_ATOMS: atom_id res chain seq x y z
N MET A 1 6.98 -14.55 -4.83
CA MET A 1 6.70 -14.06 -6.20
C MET A 1 5.46 -13.19 -6.14
N LEU A 2 5.46 -12.07 -6.85
CA LEU A 2 4.33 -11.14 -6.95
C LEU A 2 3.88 -11.07 -8.39
N LYS A 3 2.57 -11.11 -8.62
CA LYS A 3 1.95 -10.81 -9.90
C LYS A 3 1.25 -9.46 -9.78
N ILE A 4 1.57 -8.56 -10.70
CA ILE A 4 0.96 -7.23 -10.80
C ILE A 4 0.08 -7.24 -12.05
N THR A 5 -1.20 -6.90 -11.91
CA THR A 5 -2.16 -6.86 -13.02
C THR A 5 -2.87 -5.51 -13.01
N THR A 6 -2.69 -4.72 -14.07
CA THR A 6 -3.39 -3.46 -14.25
C THR A 6 -4.67 -3.71 -15.05
N GLN A 7 -5.80 -3.36 -14.47
CA GLN A 7 -7.12 -3.43 -15.11
C GLN A 7 -7.66 -2.01 -15.21
N THR A 8 -8.09 -1.60 -16.40
CA THR A 8 -8.72 -0.30 -16.61
C THR A 8 -10.15 -0.56 -17.02
N ASP A 9 -11.10 -0.17 -16.17
CA ASP A 9 -12.54 -0.33 -16.42
C ASP A 9 -13.28 0.99 -16.19
N ALA A 10 -14.09 1.39 -17.17
CA ALA A 10 -15.00 2.55 -17.12
C ALA A 10 -14.42 3.84 -16.49
N GLY A 11 -13.11 4.11 -16.69
CA GLY A 11 -12.43 5.31 -16.17
C GLY A 11 -11.76 5.16 -14.80
N THR A 12 -11.81 3.98 -14.20
CA THR A 12 -11.07 3.61 -12.98
C THR A 12 -9.95 2.64 -13.33
N THR A 13 -8.73 2.91 -12.85
CA THR A 13 -7.58 2.00 -13.01
C THR A 13 -7.40 1.21 -11.73
N ALA A 14 -7.61 -0.10 -11.78
CA ALA A 14 -7.33 -1.01 -10.68
C ALA A 14 -5.98 -1.69 -10.86
N LEU A 15 -5.16 -1.72 -9.82
CA LEU A 15 -3.90 -2.44 -9.76
C LEU A 15 -4.06 -3.63 -8.82
N LYS A 16 -4.22 -4.83 -9.38
CA LYS A 16 -4.35 -6.06 -8.61
C LYS A 16 -2.98 -6.66 -8.32
N LEU A 17 -2.74 -6.93 -7.04
CA LEU A 17 -1.53 -7.56 -6.53
C LEU A 17 -1.86 -8.97 -6.02
N ASP A 18 -1.16 -9.97 -6.55
CA ASP A 18 -1.32 -11.38 -6.18
C ASP A 18 0.02 -11.97 -5.73
N GLY A 19 0.07 -12.60 -4.56
CA GLY A 19 1.28 -13.25 -4.02
C GLY A 19 1.92 -12.53 -2.84
N LYS A 20 3.25 -12.47 -2.80
CA LYS A 20 4.01 -11.92 -1.64
C LYS A 20 4.59 -10.56 -1.97
N LEU A 21 4.23 -9.53 -1.19
CA LEU A 21 4.76 -8.17 -1.31
C LEU A 21 5.97 -7.99 -0.39
N THR A 22 7.08 -8.56 -0.83
CA THR A 22 8.41 -8.46 -0.20
C THR A 22 9.42 -8.07 -1.26
N ASN A 23 10.64 -7.72 -0.86
CA ASN A 23 11.71 -7.59 -1.84
C ASN A 23 11.93 -8.89 -2.62
N PRO A 24 12.26 -8.80 -3.92
CA PRO A 24 12.49 -7.57 -4.71
C PRO A 24 11.21 -6.91 -5.27
N TRP A 25 10.04 -7.55 -5.10
CA TRP A 25 8.78 -7.12 -5.72
C TRP A 25 8.19 -5.85 -5.11
N ALA A 26 8.48 -5.60 -3.83
CA ALA A 26 8.18 -4.34 -3.18
C ALA A 26 8.87 -3.19 -3.95
N GLU A 27 10.19 -3.23 -4.14
CA GLU A 27 10.92 -2.22 -4.92
C GLU A 27 10.43 -2.06 -6.37
N GLU A 28 10.04 -3.15 -7.02
CA GLU A 28 9.45 -3.11 -8.36
C GLU A 28 8.13 -2.33 -8.37
N LEU A 29 7.25 -2.59 -7.40
CA LEU A 29 5.98 -1.86 -7.24
C LEU A 29 6.22 -0.37 -6.98
N ASP A 30 7.25 -0.02 -6.20
CA ASP A 30 7.58 1.38 -5.96
C ASP A 30 8.05 2.09 -7.24
N ARG A 31 8.92 1.45 -8.02
CA ARG A 31 9.37 1.99 -9.30
C ARG A 31 8.19 2.23 -10.23
N TYR A 32 7.33 1.23 -10.39
CA TYR A 32 6.09 1.37 -11.16
C TYR A 32 5.24 2.55 -10.67
N TRP A 33 5.01 2.66 -9.36
CA TRP A 33 4.20 3.73 -8.78
C TRP A 33 4.79 5.13 -9.00
N ARG A 34 6.11 5.26 -8.95
CA ARG A 34 6.81 6.54 -9.21
C ARG A 34 6.67 7.00 -10.66
N ASP A 35 6.54 6.08 -11.60
CA ASP A 35 6.35 6.40 -13.02
C ASP A 35 4.90 6.78 -13.34
N VAL A 36 3.92 6.37 -12.52
CA VAL A 36 2.52 6.76 -12.69
C VAL A 36 2.35 8.26 -12.40
N PRO A 37 1.72 9.07 -13.28
CA PRO A 37 1.46 10.48 -13.00
C PRO A 37 0.53 10.70 -11.79
N GLY A 38 0.76 11.75 -11.00
CA GLY A 38 -0.03 12.03 -9.78
C GLY A 38 -1.54 12.16 -10.00
N SER A 39 -1.99 12.64 -11.16
CA SER A 39 -3.40 12.71 -11.55
C SER A 39 -4.05 11.33 -11.79
N HIS A 40 -3.24 10.32 -12.11
CA HIS A 40 -3.66 8.93 -12.27
C HIS A 40 -3.59 8.18 -10.95
N ARG A 41 -2.58 8.46 -10.11
CA ARG A 41 -2.42 7.88 -8.77
C ARG A 41 -3.68 8.03 -7.89
N LYS A 42 -4.30 9.22 -7.90
CA LYS A 42 -5.52 9.50 -7.11
C LYS A 42 -6.76 8.72 -7.55
N ARG A 43 -6.75 8.20 -8.78
CA ARG A 43 -7.84 7.40 -9.36
C ARG A 43 -7.53 5.91 -9.37
N MET A 44 -6.35 5.52 -8.88
CA MET A 44 -5.95 4.13 -8.81
C MET A 44 -6.54 3.44 -7.58
N LEU A 45 -7.14 2.28 -7.81
CA LEU A 45 -7.57 1.34 -6.78
C LEU A 45 -6.57 0.19 -6.71
N VAL A 46 -5.84 0.04 -5.62
CA VAL A 46 -4.90 -1.06 -5.40
C VAL A 46 -5.63 -2.20 -4.72
N ASP A 47 -5.81 -3.31 -5.43
CA ASP A 47 -6.47 -4.50 -4.95
C ASP A 47 -5.42 -5.47 -4.36
N LEU A 48 -5.50 -5.66 -3.04
CA LEU A 48 -4.64 -6.52 -2.23
C LEU A 48 -5.30 -7.88 -1.91
N THR A 49 -6.48 -8.18 -2.45
CA THR A 49 -7.21 -9.44 -2.15
C THR A 49 -6.39 -10.69 -2.44
N GLY A 50 -5.51 -10.64 -3.45
CA GLY A 50 -4.61 -11.71 -3.82
C GLY A 50 -3.29 -11.76 -3.03
N VAL A 51 -3.03 -10.76 -2.18
CA VAL A 51 -1.80 -10.69 -1.42
C VAL A 51 -1.89 -11.60 -0.21
N THR A 52 -0.95 -12.54 -0.12
CA THR A 52 -0.88 -13.56 0.94
C THR A 52 0.12 -13.20 2.04
N PHE A 53 1.05 -12.28 1.77
CA PHE A 53 2.04 -11.83 2.73
C PHE A 53 2.58 -10.45 2.37
N ILE A 54 2.75 -9.59 3.38
CA ILE A 54 3.31 -8.24 3.24
C ILE A 54 4.51 -8.11 4.19
N GLY A 55 5.70 -7.88 3.63
CA GLY A 55 6.89 -7.57 4.41
C GLY A 55 6.96 -6.09 4.82
N SER A 56 7.92 -5.74 5.66
CA SER A 56 8.12 -4.36 6.17
C SER A 56 8.27 -3.32 5.04
N GLU A 57 8.99 -3.69 3.99
CA GLU A 57 9.24 -2.90 2.78
C GLU A 57 7.96 -2.71 1.99
N GLY A 58 7.16 -3.79 1.87
CA GLY A 58 5.83 -3.74 1.27
C GLY A 58 4.91 -2.77 2.00
N LYS A 59 4.88 -2.81 3.33
CA LYS A 59 4.10 -1.87 4.16
C LYS A 59 4.51 -0.42 3.91
N ALA A 60 5.81 -0.13 3.89
CA ALA A 60 6.32 1.22 3.66
C ALA A 60 5.90 1.79 2.30
N ILE A 61 5.86 0.95 1.26
CA ILE A 61 5.45 1.33 -0.09
C ILE A 61 3.94 1.56 -0.14
N LEU A 62 3.14 0.65 0.40
CA LEU A 62 1.69 0.81 0.49
C LEU A 62 1.32 2.09 1.27
N ALA A 63 2.03 2.39 2.37
CA ALA A 63 1.86 3.63 3.13
C ALA A 63 2.20 4.88 2.33
N ARG A 64 3.24 4.83 1.48
CA ARG A 64 3.56 5.93 0.58
C ARG A 64 2.49 6.09 -0.51
N MET A 65 1.99 5.01 -1.08
CA MET A 65 0.91 5.03 -2.07
C MET A 65 -0.37 5.64 -1.49
N TRP A 66 -0.74 5.26 -0.25
CA TRP A 66 -1.88 5.84 0.49
C TRP A 66 -1.76 7.36 0.60
N ARG A 67 -0.62 7.86 1.11
CA ARG A 67 -0.36 9.30 1.28
C ARG A 67 -0.38 10.07 -0.05
N GLN A 68 -0.15 9.39 -1.16
CA GLN A 68 -0.20 9.98 -2.50
C GLN A 68 -1.59 9.89 -3.16
N GLY A 69 -2.58 9.37 -2.43
CA GLY A 69 -3.98 9.33 -2.82
C GLY A 69 -4.44 8.02 -3.45
N ALA A 70 -3.65 6.95 -3.39
CA ALA A 70 -4.11 5.62 -3.80
C ALA A 70 -5.27 5.18 -2.90
N ARG A 71 -6.26 4.50 -3.47
CA ARG A 71 -7.28 3.79 -2.70
C ARG A 71 -6.90 2.33 -2.59
N PHE A 72 -7.17 1.68 -1.48
CA PHE A 72 -6.94 0.24 -1.32
C PHE A 72 -8.25 -0.52 -1.24
N HIS A 73 -8.25 -1.69 -1.87
CA HIS A 73 -9.24 -2.72 -1.67
C HIS A 73 -8.52 -3.95 -1.11
N ALA A 74 -9.03 -4.51 -0.02
CA ALA A 74 -8.48 -5.71 0.57
C ALA A 74 -9.63 -6.62 1.02
N ALA A 75 -9.43 -7.93 0.87
CA ALA A 75 -10.27 -8.94 1.52
C ALA A 75 -9.41 -9.77 2.47
N GLY A 76 -9.98 -10.10 3.64
CA GLY A 76 -9.32 -10.89 4.69
C GLY A 76 -8.63 -10.04 5.78
N CYS A 77 -8.60 -10.57 7.01
CA CYS A 77 -8.14 -9.86 8.21
C CYS A 77 -6.67 -9.41 8.14
N LEU A 78 -5.81 -10.20 7.48
CA LEU A 78 -4.37 -9.94 7.36
C LEU A 78 -4.07 -8.61 6.65
N ASN A 79 -4.85 -8.28 5.62
CA ASN A 79 -4.68 -7.05 4.86
C ASN A 79 -5.42 -5.87 5.48
N ILE A 80 -6.50 -6.12 6.23
CA ILE A 80 -7.22 -5.07 6.97
C ILE A 80 -6.32 -4.49 8.07
N SER A 81 -5.65 -5.31 8.89
CA SER A 81 -4.78 -4.78 9.96
C SER A 81 -3.59 -3.98 9.43
N VAL A 82 -3.03 -4.38 8.28
CA VAL A 82 -1.97 -3.60 7.61
C VAL A 82 -2.53 -2.30 7.05
N LEU A 83 -3.74 -2.31 6.49
CA LEU A 83 -4.40 -1.08 6.07
C LEU A 83 -4.73 -0.17 7.26
N GLU A 84 -5.18 -0.69 8.39
CA GLU A 84 -5.43 0.08 9.62
C GLU A 84 -4.15 0.75 10.15
N GLU A 85 -3.01 0.03 10.13
CA GLU A 85 -1.69 0.57 10.45
C GLU A 85 -1.27 1.69 9.45
N ILE A 86 -1.63 1.54 8.17
CA ILE A 86 -1.29 2.48 7.10
C ILE A 86 -2.21 3.71 7.04
N THR A 87 -3.51 3.53 7.29
CA THR A 87 -4.52 4.59 7.24
C THR A 87 -4.52 5.44 8.51
N GLY A 88 -3.82 4.99 9.55
CA GLY A 88 -3.63 5.74 10.78
C GLY A 88 -4.84 5.62 11.70
N VAL A 89 -5.10 4.41 12.21
CA VAL A 89 -5.43 4.36 13.65
C VAL A 89 -4.15 4.75 14.38
N ASP A 90 -4.05 6.06 14.54
CA ASP A 90 -3.00 6.79 15.19
C ASP A 90 -2.75 6.23 16.59
N ARG A 91 -1.64 5.49 16.73
CA ARG A 91 -0.97 5.32 18.02
C ARG A 91 0.17 6.33 18.06
N GLU A 92 -0.15 7.63 18.00
CA GLU A 92 0.65 8.63 18.70
C GLU A 92 0.50 8.39 20.20
N GLU A 93 1.16 7.35 20.71
CA GLU A 93 1.47 7.30 22.13
C GLU A 93 2.95 6.96 22.28
N SER A 94 3.68 7.89 22.90
CA SER A 94 5.05 7.72 23.43
C SER A 94 6.22 8.11 22.53
N ARG A 95 6.23 9.33 21.98
CA ARG A 95 7.50 10.05 21.73
C ARG A 95 7.66 11.35 22.54
N SER A 96 6.79 11.59 23.51
CA SER A 96 6.92 12.75 24.40
C SER A 96 7.05 12.29 25.85
N ARG A 97 8.26 12.51 26.42
CA ARG A 97 8.66 12.59 27.84
C ARG A 97 9.98 11.85 28.09
N LYS A 98 11.08 12.48 27.69
CA LYS A 98 12.31 12.56 28.51
C LYS A 98 13.14 13.75 28.05
N ALA A 99 12.64 14.94 28.41
CA ALA A 99 13.44 16.13 28.59
C ALA A 99 13.13 16.63 30.01
N GLY A 100 14.18 16.73 30.84
CA GLY A 100 14.13 17.27 32.20
C GLY A 100 13.72 16.27 33.27
N GLU A 101 14.69 15.71 34.00
CA GLU A 101 15.15 16.25 35.28
C GLU A 101 16.52 15.66 35.64
#